data_AF-A0A8R1EUU6-F1
#
_entry.id   AF-A0A8R1EUU6-F1
#
_cell.length_a   1.000
_cell.length_b   1.000
_cell.length_c   1.000
_cell.angle_alpha   90.00
_cell.angle_beta   90.00
_cell.angle_gamma   90.00
#
_symmetry.space_group_name_H-M   'P 1'
#
loop_
_entity.id
_entity.type
_entity.pdbx_description
1 polymer ?
#
loop_
_entity_poly.entity_id
_entity_poly.type
_entity_poly.pdbx_seq_one_letter_code
_entity_poly.pdbx_strand_id
1 'polypeptide(L)'
;MRRDAVQTERDRIRPANNSVSNGLISDDPLLDALIRAEASASRLRMTVITKTAEARKRATTDDVTDSMSQQLTLMVEWAKVLDGFQRVDIFTQHALLR
;
A
#
# COMPACT_ATOMS: atom_id res chain seq x y z
N MET A 1 4.48 -53.05 -25.31
CA MET A 1 4.47 -51.59 -25.04
C MET A 1 5.22 -50.91 -26.18
N ARG A 2 4.62 -49.91 -26.83
CA ARG A 2 5.21 -49.17 -27.96
C ARG A 2 6.16 -48.08 -27.42
N ARG A 3 7.40 -48.02 -27.93
CA ARG A 3 8.44 -47.08 -27.42
C ARG A 3 8.10 -45.62 -27.71
N ASP A 4 7.42 -45.40 -28.81
CA ASP A 4 6.86 -44.15 -29.33
C ASP A 4 5.79 -43.53 -28.42
N ALA A 5 5.28 -44.27 -27.43
CA ALA A 5 4.30 -43.77 -26.46
C ALA A 5 4.93 -43.20 -25.17
N VAL A 6 6.27 -43.17 -25.05
CA VAL A 6 6.97 -42.69 -23.85
C VAL A 6 7.36 -41.22 -24.01
N GLN A 7 6.57 -40.32 -23.44
CA GLN A 7 6.86 -38.88 -23.40
C GLN A 7 7.78 -38.55 -22.22
N THR A 8 9.01 -38.12 -22.50
CA THR A 8 10.05 -37.89 -21.48
C THR A 8 9.98 -36.50 -20.85
N GLU A 9 9.38 -35.53 -21.54
CA GLU A 9 9.27 -34.15 -21.09
C GLU A 9 7.96 -33.97 -20.33
N ARG A 10 8.01 -34.07 -19.01
CA ARG A 10 6.92 -33.64 -18.13
C ARG A 10 7.32 -32.35 -17.45
N ASP A 11 6.40 -31.41 -17.39
CA ASP A 11 6.56 -30.21 -16.57
C ASP A 11 6.78 -30.57 -15.09
N ARG A 12 7.53 -29.71 -14.40
CA ARG A 12 7.93 -29.91 -13.01
C ARG A 12 6.72 -29.86 -12.07
N ILE A 13 6.28 -31.00 -11.56
CA ILE A 13 5.24 -31.12 -10.52
C ILE A 13 5.87 -30.85 -9.13
N ARG A 14 6.35 -29.63 -8.89
CA ARG A 14 6.67 -29.17 -7.53
C ARG A 14 5.57 -28.21 -7.07
N PRO A 15 5.15 -28.23 -5.80
CA PRO A 15 4.33 -27.14 -5.28
C PRO A 15 5.10 -25.84 -5.51
N ALA A 16 4.41 -24.82 -6.02
CA ALA A 16 4.99 -23.53 -6.45
C ALA A 16 5.85 -22.82 -5.38
N ASN A 17 5.79 -23.30 -4.13
CA ASN A 17 6.34 -22.64 -2.96
C ASN A 17 7.86 -22.74 -2.76
N ASN A 18 8.59 -23.59 -3.50
CA ASN A 18 10.02 -23.83 -3.18
C ASN A 18 11.03 -23.44 -4.27
N SER A 19 10.60 -22.82 -5.36
CA SER A 19 11.52 -22.25 -6.36
C SER A 19 11.11 -20.90 -6.92
N VAL A 20 10.01 -20.32 -6.43
CA VAL A 20 9.54 -18.98 -6.81
C VAL A 20 9.58 -17.99 -5.64
N SER A 21 9.87 -18.47 -4.43
CA SER A 21 10.08 -17.62 -3.24
C SER A 21 11.35 -16.77 -3.27
N ASN A 22 12.13 -16.83 -4.36
CA ASN A 22 13.34 -16.00 -4.55
C ASN A 22 13.27 -15.11 -5.81
N GLY A 23 12.09 -14.90 -6.40
CA GLY A 23 11.99 -14.19 -7.68
C GLY A 23 10.72 -13.38 -7.97
N LEU A 24 9.70 -13.40 -7.11
CA LEU A 24 8.49 -12.57 -7.28
C LEU A 24 8.13 -11.71 -6.06
N ILE A 25 8.81 -11.91 -4.93
CA ILE A 25 8.93 -10.93 -3.87
C ILE A 25 10.42 -10.68 -3.77
N SER A 26 10.93 -9.88 -4.69
CA SER A 26 12.21 -9.22 -4.43
C SER A 26 12.05 -8.48 -3.11
N ASP A 27 13.03 -8.58 -2.21
CA ASP A 27 13.22 -7.60 -1.14
C ASP A 27 13.25 -6.22 -1.80
N ASP A 28 12.09 -5.59 -1.97
CA ASP A 28 11.94 -4.28 -2.59
C ASP A 28 11.84 -3.28 -1.45
N PRO A 29 12.97 -2.65 -1.07
CA PRO A 29 12.98 -1.72 0.05
C PRO A 29 12.05 -0.53 -0.18
N LEU A 30 11.71 -0.20 -1.44
CA LEU A 30 10.75 0.85 -1.75
C LEU A 30 9.33 0.39 -1.41
N LEU A 31 8.95 -0.82 -1.80
CA LEU A 31 7.65 -1.39 -1.46
C LEU A 31 7.47 -1.48 0.07
N ASP A 32 8.50 -1.92 0.79
CA ASP A 32 8.47 -1.98 2.26
C ASP A 32 8.36 -0.59 2.90
N ALA A 33 9.02 0.43 2.33
CA ALA A 33 8.86 1.80 2.79
C ALA A 33 7.42 2.31 2.58
N LEU A 34 6.80 2.01 1.44
CA LEU A 34 5.41 2.37 1.14
C LEU A 34 4.42 1.65 2.07
N ILE A 35 4.62 0.36 2.35
CA ILE A 35 3.79 -0.42 3.28
C ILE A 35 3.90 0.16 4.70
N ARG A 36 5.10 0.54 5.15
CA ARG A 36 5.30 1.18 6.45
C ARG A 36 4.64 2.55 6.54
N ALA A 37 4.72 3.35 5.48
CA ALA A 37 4.06 4.65 5.40
C ALA A 37 2.52 4.51 5.46
N GLU A 38 1.96 3.52 4.77
CA GLU A 38 0.53 3.21 4.87
C GLU A 38 0.12 2.75 6.28
N ALA A 39 0.95 1.92 6.92
CA ALA A 39 0.70 1.44 8.26
C ALA A 39 0.71 2.58 9.31
N SER A 40 1.56 3.60 9.16
CA SER A 40 1.59 4.75 10.07
C SER A 40 0.32 5.60 9.99
N ALA A 41 -0.22 5.78 8.78
CA ALA A 41 -1.45 6.53 8.53
C ALA A 41 -2.73 5.74 8.92
N SER A 42 -2.66 4.41 9.01
CA SER A 42 -3.80 3.52 9.23
C SER A 42 -4.62 3.84 10.51
N ARG A 43 -3.97 4.16 11.64
CA ARG A 43 -4.69 4.45 12.91
C ARG A 43 -5.56 5.69 12.80
N LEU A 44 -5.03 6.76 12.21
CA LEU A 44 -5.76 7.98 11.96
C LEU A 44 -6.87 7.72 10.93
N ARG A 45 -6.60 6.92 9.88
CA ARG A 45 -7.61 6.55 8.86
C ARG A 45 -8.79 5.80 9.46
N MET A 46 -8.55 4.89 10.40
CA MET A 46 -9.63 4.19 11.10
C MET A 46 -10.57 5.16 11.80
N THR A 47 -10.07 6.25 12.39
CA THR A 47 -10.93 7.26 13.04
C THR A 47 -11.80 8.05 12.06
N VAL A 48 -11.30 8.32 10.85
CA VAL A 48 -12.07 8.98 9.78
C VAL A 48 -13.16 8.03 9.28
N ILE A 49 -12.79 6.78 9.00
CA ILE A 49 -13.70 5.77 8.46
C ILE A 49 -14.81 5.45 9.46
N THR A 50 -14.52 5.24 10.75
CA THR A 50 -15.56 4.91 11.73
C THR A 50 -16.60 6.01 11.85
N LYS A 51 -16.19 7.28 11.89
CA LYS A 51 -17.11 8.43 11.88
C LYS A 51 -18.03 8.43 10.66
N THR A 52 -17.49 8.10 9.47
CA THR A 52 -18.28 8.07 8.23
C THR A 52 -19.15 6.82 8.08
N ALA A 53 -18.71 5.65 8.56
CA ALA A 53 -19.44 4.39 8.42
C ALA A 53 -20.59 4.26 9.43
N GLU A 54 -20.43 4.85 10.63
CA GLU A 54 -21.51 4.95 11.61
C GLU A 54 -22.54 6.03 11.25
N ALA A 55 -22.22 6.90 10.28
CA ALA A 55 -23.15 7.91 9.77
C ALA A 55 -24.27 7.23 8.96
N ARG A 56 -25.30 6.74 9.68
CA ARG A 56 -26.59 6.35 9.10
C ARG A 56 -27.38 7.55 8.56
N LYS A 57 -26.90 8.77 8.79
CA LYS A 57 -27.47 10.04 8.32
C LYS A 57 -26.67 10.57 7.14
N ARG A 58 -27.37 11.27 6.24
CA ARG A 58 -26.75 11.98 5.12
C ARG A 58 -25.74 13.01 5.65
N ALA A 59 -24.51 12.93 5.15
CA ALA A 59 -23.45 13.86 5.50
C ALA A 59 -23.82 15.30 5.12
N THR A 60 -23.50 16.23 6.02
CA THR A 60 -23.58 17.68 5.80
C THR A 60 -22.29 18.19 5.14
N THR A 61 -22.29 19.45 4.72
CA THR A 61 -21.08 20.10 4.20
C THR A 61 -19.96 20.14 5.25
N ASP A 62 -20.32 20.30 6.53
CA ASP A 62 -19.36 20.34 7.63
C ASP A 62 -18.70 18.98 7.81
N ASP A 63 -19.49 17.89 7.80
CA ASP A 63 -18.97 16.51 7.88
C ASP A 63 -17.98 16.19 6.74
N VAL A 64 -18.29 16.66 5.53
CA VAL A 64 -17.42 16.49 4.36
C VAL A 64 -16.13 17.30 4.51
N THR A 65 -16.23 18.55 4.94
CA THR A 65 -15.07 19.44 5.13
C THR A 65 -14.15 18.91 6.22
N ASP A 66 -14.71 18.40 7.32
CA ASP A 66 -13.96 17.78 8.41
C ASP A 66 -13.26 16.48 7.95
N SER A 67 -13.95 15.66 7.16
CA SER A 67 -13.36 14.46 6.57
C SER A 67 -12.22 14.81 5.61
N MET A 68 -12.39 15.84 4.77
CA MET A 68 -11.33 16.33 3.89
C MET A 68 -10.11 16.82 4.67
N SER A 69 -10.32 17.58 5.74
CA SER A 69 -9.24 18.04 6.63
C SER A 69 -8.47 16.88 7.26
N GLN A 70 -9.18 15.85 7.74
CA GLN A 70 -8.57 14.65 8.30
C GLN A 70 -7.77 13.86 7.24
N GLN A 71 -8.30 13.74 6.02
CA GLN A 71 -7.60 13.08 4.90
C GLN A 71 -6.35 13.84 4.45
N LEU A 72 -6.39 15.18 4.42
CA LEU A 72 -5.20 15.99 4.13
C LEU A 72 -4.13 15.82 5.21
N THR A 73 -4.53 15.74 6.48
CA THR A 73 -3.60 15.43 7.57
C THR A 73 -2.95 14.06 7.40
N LEU A 74 -3.74 13.05 7.01
CA LEU A 74 -3.24 11.70 6.71
C LEU A 74 -2.19 11.69 5.60
N MET A 75 -2.44 12.43 4.52
CA MET A 75 -1.51 12.54 3.40
C MET A 75 -0.14 13.11 3.84
N VAL A 76 -0.16 14.11 4.71
CA VAL A 76 1.07 14.70 5.28
C VAL A 76 1.82 13.69 6.14
N GLU A 77 1.13 12.98 7.04
CA GLU A 77 1.76 11.99 7.93
C GLU A 77 2.30 10.78 7.14
N TRP A 78 1.60 10.36 6.10
CA TRP A 78 2.07 9.32 5.17
C TRP A 78 3.37 9.76 4.47
N ALA A 79 3.40 10.96 3.91
CA ALA A 79 4.57 11.48 3.20
C ALA A 79 5.80 11.63 4.11
N LYS A 80 5.59 12.03 5.37
CA LYS A 80 6.66 12.14 6.38
C LYS A 80 7.41 10.84 6.65
N VAL A 81 6.82 9.67 6.37
CA VAL A 81 7.50 8.37 6.56
C VAL A 81 8.44 8.02 5.41
N LEU A 82 8.32 8.68 4.26
CA LEU A 82 9.13 8.38 3.09
C LEU A 82 10.49 9.07 3.15
N ASP A 83 11.57 8.29 3.19
CA ASP A 83 12.95 8.81 3.21
C ASP A 83 13.24 9.77 2.05
N GLY A 84 12.70 9.49 0.86
CA GLY A 84 12.86 10.36 -0.32
C GLY A 84 12.20 11.73 -0.13
N PHE A 85 11.06 11.77 0.54
CA PHE A 85 10.35 13.01 0.85
C PHE A 85 11.07 13.82 1.93
N GLN A 86 11.63 13.16 2.95
CA GLN A 86 12.41 13.82 3.99
C GLN A 86 13.71 14.48 3.49
N ARG A 87 14.26 13.98 2.37
CA ARG A 87 15.54 14.45 1.81
C ARG A 87 15.42 15.71 0.96
N VAL A 88 14.23 16.04 0.46
CA VAL A 88 14.02 17.26 -0.33
C VAL A 88 13.83 18.47 0.58
N ASP A 89 14.09 19.67 0.06
CA ASP A 89 13.94 20.91 0.81
C ASP A 89 12.47 21.19 1.15
N ILE A 90 12.26 22.05 2.14
CA ILE A 90 10.92 22.34 2.66
C ILE A 90 9.98 22.96 1.61
N PHE A 91 10.48 23.73 0.64
CA PHE A 91 9.62 24.31 -0.41
C PHE A 91 9.17 23.22 -1.38
N THR A 92 10.07 22.29 -1.73
CA THR A 92 9.74 21.12 -2.54
C THR A 92 8.76 20.19 -1.82
N GLN A 93 8.92 19.96 -0.51
CA GLN A 93 7.97 19.18 0.29
C GLN A 93 6.56 19.79 0.23
N HIS A 94 6.44 21.11 0.41
CA HIS A 94 5.16 21.81 0.30
C HIS A 94 4.59 21.78 -1.12
N ALA A 95 5.44 21.87 -2.15
CA ALA A 95 5.00 21.79 -3.54
C ALA A 95 4.46 20.40 -3.91
N LEU A 96 5.03 19.34 -3.34
CA LEU A 96 4.56 17.96 -3.54
C LEU A 96 3.24 17.64 -2.79
N LEU A 97 2.91 18.41 -1.75
CA LEU A 97 1.70 18.23 -0.93
C LEU A 97 0.56 19.21 -1.27
N ARG A 98 0.77 20.09 -2.24
CA ARG A 98 -0.22 21.07 -2.72
C ARG A 98 -1.10 20.49 -3.81
#